data_AF-A0A9X2CFQ1-F1
#
_entry.id   AF-A0A9X2CFQ1-F1
#
_cell.length_a   1.000
_cell.length_b   1.000
_cell.length_c   1.000
_cell.angle_alpha   90.00
_cell.angle_beta   90.00
_cell.angle_gamma   90.00
#
_symmetry.space_group_name_H-M   'P 1'
#
loop_
_entity.id
_entity.type
_entity.pdbx_description
1 polymer ?
#
loop_
_entity_poly.entity_id
_entity_poly.type
_entity_poly.pdbx_seq_one_letter_code
_entity_poly.pdbx_strand_id
1 'polypeptide(L)'
;MREKYCEADLNEFKVNLFPLPAPQIDKWSTEHIDLTETRIKYHYQTYCAQYRFKLLNALVNEFKPKVIVCFGRGYGYIEEFKLAFWGEGSPASLTEIEIKISERNIISVLSSNYATKLIIALFLGRNLTADRDLKEIAENIKNIILPDTVGFQSSTCL
;
A
#
# COMPACT_ATOMS: atom_id res chain seq x y z
N MET A 1 -4.58 -11.89 -16.18
CA MET A 1 -4.16 -11.45 -14.83
C MET A 1 -5.33 -11.32 -13.88
N ARG A 2 -6.46 -10.72 -14.30
CA ARG A 2 -7.72 -10.63 -13.54
C ARG A 2 -8.05 -11.86 -12.69
N GLU A 3 -8.37 -12.99 -13.30
CA GLU A 3 -8.88 -14.19 -12.60
C GLU A 3 -7.88 -14.84 -11.62
N LYS A 4 -6.59 -14.52 -11.71
CA LYS A 4 -5.55 -15.12 -10.86
C LYS A 4 -5.29 -14.33 -9.57
N TYR A 5 -5.58 -13.02 -9.57
CA TYR A 5 -5.23 -12.11 -8.48
C TYR A 5 -6.41 -11.28 -7.95
N CYS A 6 -7.49 -11.18 -8.72
CA CYS A 6 -8.68 -10.42 -8.37
C CYS A 6 -9.93 -11.27 -8.67
N GLU A 7 -10.80 -11.43 -7.67
CA GLU A 7 -12.15 -11.93 -7.94
C GLU A 7 -12.89 -10.86 -8.75
N ALA A 8 -13.42 -11.22 -9.92
CA ALA A 8 -13.95 -10.25 -10.89
C ALA A 8 -15.12 -9.42 -10.34
N ASP A 9 -15.84 -9.96 -9.34
CA ASP A 9 -17.01 -9.34 -8.71
C ASP A 9 -16.67 -8.50 -7.47
N LEU A 10 -15.40 -8.46 -7.04
CA LEU A 10 -14.96 -7.68 -5.89
C LEU A 10 -14.24 -6.39 -6.32
N ASN A 11 -14.55 -5.30 -5.63
CA ASN A 11 -13.88 -4.00 -5.81
C ASN A 11 -12.59 -3.86 -4.99
N GLU A 12 -12.15 -4.94 -4.36
CA GLU A 12 -10.97 -5.00 -3.51
C GLU A 12 -10.22 -6.31 -3.72
N PHE A 13 -8.92 -6.28 -3.50
CA PHE A 13 -8.09 -7.47 -3.44
C PHE A 13 -6.96 -7.26 -2.44
N LYS A 14 -6.48 -8.36 -1.83
CA LYS A 14 -5.43 -8.34 -0.82
C LYS A 14 -4.21 -9.11 -1.31
N VAL A 15 -3.04 -8.49 -1.21
CA VAL A 15 -1.76 -9.11 -1.58
C VAL A 15 -0.69 -8.81 -0.55
N ASN A 16 0.20 -9.78 -0.35
CA ASN A 16 1.45 -9.54 0.36
C ASN A 16 2.47 -8.90 -0.59
N LEU A 17 3.22 -7.93 -0.05
CA LEU A 17 4.33 -7.28 -0.74
C LEU A 17 5.42 -8.30 -1.12
N PHE A 18 5.78 -9.15 -0.16
CA PHE A 18 6.66 -10.30 -0.34
C PHE A 18 5.85 -11.60 -0.35
N PRO A 19 6.04 -12.51 -1.31
CA PRO A 19 5.28 -13.76 -1.40
C PRO A 19 5.47 -14.67 -0.17
N LEU A 20 6.71 -14.74 0.32
CA LEU A 20 7.10 -15.52 1.49
C LEU A 20 7.55 -14.61 2.64
N PRO A 21 7.11 -14.85 3.88
CA PRO A 21 7.60 -14.14 5.03
C PRO A 21 9.07 -14.51 5.29
N ALA A 22 9.95 -13.49 5.36
CA ALA A 22 11.39 -13.66 5.57
C ALA A 22 11.90 -12.98 6.87
N PRO A 23 11.29 -13.23 8.06
CA PRO A 23 11.81 -12.65 9.31
C PRO A 23 13.18 -13.21 9.67
N GLN A 24 13.40 -14.51 9.42
CA GLN A 24 14.63 -15.26 9.68
C GLN A 24 14.84 -16.24 8.52
N ILE A 25 15.47 -15.77 7.44
CA ILE A 25 15.68 -16.57 6.21
C ILE A 25 16.58 -17.80 6.45
N ASP A 26 17.42 -17.74 7.47
CA ASP A 26 18.24 -18.84 7.98
C ASP A 26 17.40 -20.01 8.53
N LYS A 27 16.15 -19.74 8.92
CA LYS A 27 15.18 -20.75 9.39
C LYS A 27 14.22 -21.24 8.33
N TRP A 28 14.40 -20.84 7.07
CA TRP A 28 13.60 -21.35 5.98
C TRP A 28 13.81 -22.86 5.79
N SER A 29 12.70 -23.58 5.52
CA SER A 29 12.76 -24.99 5.17
C SER A 29 13.46 -25.18 3.82
N THR A 30 13.88 -26.41 3.53
CA THR A 30 14.48 -26.78 2.24
C THR A 30 13.57 -26.38 1.07
N GLU A 31 12.27 -26.59 1.18
CA GLU A 31 11.28 -26.20 0.17
C GLU A 31 11.30 -24.70 -0.15
N HIS A 32 11.39 -23.83 0.86
CA HIS A 32 11.49 -22.39 0.63
C HIS A 32 12.77 -22.04 -0.12
N ILE A 33 13.88 -22.67 0.24
CA ILE A 33 15.18 -22.42 -0.38
C ILE A 33 15.19 -22.92 -1.82
N ASP A 34 14.58 -24.07 -2.09
CA ASP A 34 14.44 -24.62 -3.43
C ASP A 34 13.56 -23.72 -4.31
N LEU A 35 12.50 -23.11 -3.73
CA LEU A 35 11.64 -22.17 -4.43
C LEU A 35 12.30 -20.81 -4.71
N THR A 36 13.16 -20.32 -3.81
CA THR A 36 13.76 -18.97 -3.93
C THR A 36 15.21 -18.97 -4.41
N GLU A 37 15.84 -20.14 -4.47
CA GLU A 37 17.25 -20.36 -4.84
C GLU A 37 18.26 -19.54 -4.02
N THR A 38 17.88 -19.14 -2.80
CA THR A 38 18.72 -18.30 -1.95
C THR A 38 18.46 -18.50 -0.46
N ARG A 39 19.51 -18.34 0.34
CA ARG A 39 19.46 -18.24 1.81
C ARG A 39 19.83 -16.83 2.31
N ILE A 40 19.99 -15.88 1.40
CA ILE A 40 20.43 -14.52 1.71
C ILE A 40 19.23 -13.58 1.56
N LYS A 41 18.82 -12.94 2.67
CA LYS A 41 17.62 -12.10 2.72
C LYS A 41 17.68 -10.98 1.68
N TYR A 42 18.84 -10.37 1.53
CA TYR A 42 19.08 -9.33 0.54
C TYR A 42 18.82 -9.82 -0.89
N HIS A 43 19.32 -11.00 -1.28
CA HIS A 43 19.07 -11.55 -2.62
C HIS A 43 17.58 -11.79 -2.88
N TYR A 44 16.86 -12.32 -1.88
CA TYR A 44 15.42 -12.51 -1.97
C TYR A 44 14.66 -11.19 -2.14
N GLN A 45 15.02 -10.17 -1.37
CA GLN A 45 14.40 -8.84 -1.48
C GLN A 45 14.68 -8.19 -2.83
N THR A 46 15.92 -8.25 -3.33
CA THR A 46 16.29 -7.75 -4.66
C THR A 46 15.53 -8.47 -5.77
N TYR A 47 15.40 -9.80 -5.70
CA TYR A 47 14.59 -10.56 -6.64
C TYR A 47 13.12 -10.10 -6.61
N CYS A 48 12.55 -9.91 -5.42
CA CYS A 48 11.19 -9.40 -5.29
C CYS A 48 11.05 -8.00 -5.87
N ALA A 49 12.00 -7.10 -5.64
CA ALA A 49 12.00 -5.76 -6.25
C ALA A 49 12.06 -5.83 -7.78
N GLN A 50 12.85 -6.74 -8.34
CA GLN A 50 13.00 -6.88 -9.79
C GLN A 50 11.77 -7.48 -10.48
N TYR A 51 11.05 -8.41 -9.84
CA TYR A 51 9.97 -9.16 -10.49
C TYR A 51 8.60 -8.95 -9.82
N ARG A 52 8.50 -9.16 -8.51
CA ARG A 52 7.24 -9.07 -7.77
C ARG A 52 6.71 -7.64 -7.72
N PHE A 53 7.58 -6.66 -7.47
CA PHE A 53 7.17 -5.25 -7.39
C PHE A 53 6.74 -4.73 -8.76
N LYS A 54 7.42 -5.15 -9.84
CA LYS A 54 6.98 -4.85 -11.21
C LYS A 54 5.59 -5.43 -11.52
N LEU A 55 5.30 -6.65 -11.07
CA LEU A 55 3.97 -7.23 -11.18
C LEU A 55 2.93 -6.40 -10.42
N LEU A 56 3.21 -5.99 -9.18
CA LEU A 56 2.29 -5.17 -8.39
C LEU A 56 2.03 -3.81 -9.07
N ASN A 57 3.06 -3.15 -9.59
CA ASN A 57 2.90 -1.92 -10.35
C ASN A 57 2.09 -2.12 -11.63
N ALA A 58 2.28 -3.24 -12.35
CA ALA A 58 1.46 -3.58 -13.51
C ALA A 58 -0.03 -3.73 -13.14
N LEU A 59 -0.34 -4.35 -12.00
CA LEU A 59 -1.72 -4.43 -11.49
C LEU A 59 -2.28 -3.03 -11.17
N VAL A 60 -1.49 -2.14 -10.55
CA VAL A 60 -1.92 -0.76 -10.30
C VAL A 60 -2.24 -0.04 -11.61
N ASN A 61 -1.40 -0.19 -12.63
CA ASN A 61 -1.62 0.43 -13.94
C ASN A 61 -2.84 -0.15 -14.69
N GLU A 62 -3.09 -1.46 -14.55
CA GLU A 62 -4.25 -2.15 -15.15
C GLU A 62 -5.57 -1.75 -14.49
N PHE A 63 -5.62 -1.81 -13.15
CA PHE A 63 -6.87 -1.64 -12.41
C PHE A 63 -7.13 -0.20 -11.95
N LYS A 64 -6.11 0.66 -11.95
CA LYS A 64 -6.17 2.06 -11.52
C LYS A 64 -6.94 2.24 -10.20
N PRO A 65 -6.55 1.53 -9.12
CA PRO A 65 -7.24 1.64 -7.85
C PRO A 65 -7.19 3.09 -7.35
N LYS A 66 -8.28 3.54 -6.72
CA LYS A 66 -8.33 4.90 -6.14
C LYS A 66 -7.38 5.05 -4.96
N VAL A 67 -7.20 3.95 -4.22
CA VAL A 67 -6.38 3.88 -3.01
C VAL A 67 -5.71 2.51 -2.91
N ILE A 68 -4.53 2.47 -2.30
CA ILE A 68 -3.91 1.24 -1.82
C ILE A 68 -3.63 1.42 -0.34
N VAL A 69 -4.13 0.50 0.49
CA VAL A 69 -3.89 0.51 1.93
C VAL A 69 -2.71 -0.41 2.23
N CYS A 70 -1.60 0.21 2.60
CA CYS A 70 -0.33 -0.41 2.88
C CYS A 70 -0.16 -0.62 4.38
N PHE A 71 0.27 -1.82 4.72
CA PHE A 71 0.31 -2.26 6.10
C PHE A 71 1.73 -2.75 6.47
N GLY A 72 2.47 -2.00 7.31
CA GLY A 72 3.86 -2.34 7.65
C GLY A 72 4.40 -1.74 8.97
N ARG A 73 5.49 -2.30 9.51
CA ARG A 73 6.12 -1.84 10.76
C ARG A 73 7.39 -1.03 10.49
N GLY A 74 7.28 0.29 10.53
CA GLY A 74 8.44 1.20 10.51
C GLY A 74 8.78 1.77 9.14
N TYR A 75 9.69 2.75 9.15
CA TYR A 75 9.98 3.64 8.01
C TYR A 75 10.52 2.93 6.76
N GLY A 76 11.24 1.80 6.91
CA GLY A 76 11.81 1.07 5.77
C GLY A 76 10.78 0.52 4.77
N TYR A 77 9.56 0.26 5.22
CA TYR A 77 8.51 -0.29 4.34
C TYR A 77 7.91 0.77 3.40
N ILE A 78 8.03 2.07 3.71
CA ILE A 78 7.45 3.14 2.90
C ILE A 78 8.07 3.14 1.51
N GLU A 79 9.40 3.05 1.42
CA GLU A 79 10.11 3.02 0.14
C GLU A 79 9.83 1.75 -0.65
N GLU A 80 9.68 0.60 0.03
CA GLU A 80 9.27 -0.64 -0.63
C GLU A 80 7.85 -0.54 -1.19
N PHE A 81 6.91 0.11 -0.49
CA PHE A 81 5.56 0.36 -1.00
C PHE A 81 5.55 1.32 -2.18
N LYS A 82 6.31 2.42 -2.13
CA LYS A 82 6.47 3.34 -3.26
C LYS A 82 7.02 2.59 -4.48
N LEU A 83 8.10 1.83 -4.30
CA LEU A 83 8.70 1.07 -5.39
C LEU A 83 7.74 0.03 -5.97
N ALA A 84 6.97 -0.67 -5.12
CA ALA A 84 6.04 -1.69 -5.57
C ALA A 84 4.80 -1.16 -6.29
N PHE A 85 4.26 -0.02 -5.84
CA PHE A 85 2.97 0.48 -6.36
C PHE A 85 3.12 1.67 -7.30
N TRP A 86 4.15 2.50 -7.15
CA TRP A 86 4.45 3.62 -8.04
C TRP A 86 5.63 3.36 -8.98
N GLY A 87 6.47 2.36 -8.71
CA GLY A 87 7.61 2.01 -9.56
C GLY A 87 8.87 2.85 -9.26
N GLU A 88 9.88 2.70 -10.13
CA GLU A 88 11.20 3.36 -9.98
C GLU A 88 11.16 4.88 -10.26
N GLY A 89 10.10 5.38 -10.90
CA GLY A 89 9.84 6.80 -11.10
C GLY A 89 8.98 7.34 -9.96
N SER A 90 9.60 7.67 -8.83
CA SER A 90 8.86 8.36 -7.76
C SER A 90 8.22 9.63 -8.33
N PRO A 91 6.97 9.95 -7.99
CA PRO A 91 6.29 11.05 -8.63
C PRO A 91 7.00 12.39 -8.39
N ALA A 92 7.06 13.25 -9.42
CA ALA A 92 7.80 14.51 -9.39
C ALA A 92 7.36 15.48 -8.28
N SER A 93 6.13 15.35 -7.79
CA SER A 93 5.59 16.11 -6.67
C SER A 93 4.87 15.17 -5.69
N LEU A 94 5.57 14.79 -4.62
CA LEU A 94 4.99 13.99 -3.54
C LEU A 94 4.38 14.90 -2.49
N THR A 95 3.15 14.61 -2.08
CA THR A 95 2.54 15.18 -0.88
C THR A 95 2.36 14.07 0.14
N GLU A 96 2.84 14.29 1.36
CA GLU A 96 2.65 13.40 2.49
C GLU A 96 1.90 14.15 3.59
N ILE A 97 0.86 13.52 4.11
CA ILE A 97 0.03 14.04 5.20
C ILE A 97 -0.07 12.96 6.27
N GLU A 98 0.19 13.30 7.51
CA GLU A 98 -0.05 12.40 8.64
C GLU A 98 -1.41 12.69 9.27
N ILE A 99 -2.19 11.64 9.48
CA ILE A 99 -3.49 11.71 10.16
C ILE A 99 -3.39 10.90 11.43
N LYS A 100 -3.56 11.59 12.56
CA LYS A 100 -3.62 10.96 13.87
C LYS A 100 -5.00 10.34 14.08
N ILE A 101 -5.05 9.03 14.21
CA ILE A 101 -6.28 8.25 14.48
C ILE A 101 -6.50 8.11 15.99
N SER A 102 -5.43 7.84 16.73
CA SER A 102 -5.44 7.77 18.19
C SER A 102 -4.08 8.16 18.76
N GLU A 103 -3.89 8.08 20.07
CA GLU A 103 -2.58 8.33 20.69
C GLU A 103 -1.48 7.39 20.16
N ARG A 104 -1.85 6.22 19.66
CA ARG A 104 -0.92 5.16 19.25
C ARG A 104 -0.95 4.87 17.75
N ASN A 105 -1.94 5.40 17.04
CA ASN A 105 -2.18 5.10 15.63
C ASN A 105 -2.12 6.39 14.80
N ILE A 106 -1.19 6.42 13.87
CA ILE A 106 -1.03 7.46 12.85
C ILE A 106 -1.01 6.74 11.50
N ILE A 107 -1.70 7.32 10.52
CA ILE A 107 -1.61 6.89 9.13
C ILE A 107 -0.93 7.99 8.31
N SER A 108 -0.09 7.60 7.36
CA SER A 108 0.50 8.52 6.38
C SER A 108 -0.24 8.38 5.06
N VAL A 109 -0.63 9.50 4.48
CA VAL A 109 -1.31 9.58 3.19
C VAL A 109 -0.32 10.14 2.18
N LEU A 110 0.12 9.29 1.27
CA LEU A 110 1.06 9.66 0.22
C LEU A 110 0.27 9.82 -1.07
N SER A 111 0.34 11.03 -1.64
CA SER A 111 -0.37 11.40 -2.86
C SER A 111 0.60 12.00 -3.87
N SER A 112 0.32 11.77 -5.14
CA SER A 112 0.92 12.54 -6.21
C SER A 112 -0.03 12.73 -7.38
N ASN A 113 0.27 13.72 -8.21
CA ASN A 113 -0.43 14.00 -9.44
C ASN A 113 -0.49 12.73 -10.29
N TYR A 114 -1.71 12.28 -10.59
CA TYR A 114 -2.00 11.13 -11.45
C TYR A 114 -1.63 9.73 -10.89
N ALA A 115 -1.07 9.63 -9.68
CA ALA A 115 -0.76 8.36 -9.03
C ALA A 115 -1.88 7.91 -8.08
N THR A 116 -2.08 6.59 -7.97
CA THR A 116 -2.94 6.02 -6.92
C THR A 116 -2.43 6.45 -5.54
N LYS A 117 -3.33 6.90 -4.66
CA LYS A 117 -2.95 7.28 -3.28
C LYS A 117 -2.52 6.06 -2.47
N LEU A 118 -1.41 6.18 -1.74
CA LEU A 118 -0.99 5.16 -0.78
C LEU A 118 -1.36 5.60 0.64
N ILE A 119 -2.04 4.73 1.38
CA ILE A 119 -2.35 4.95 2.79
C ILE A 119 -1.49 3.99 3.59
N ILE A 120 -0.53 4.51 4.34
CA ILE A 120 0.42 3.72 5.11
C ILE A 120 -0.02 3.73 6.57
N ALA A 121 -0.51 2.60 7.04
CA ALA A 121 -0.78 2.40 8.46
C ALA A 121 0.44 1.75 9.11
N LEU A 122 1.19 2.53 9.89
CA LEU A 122 2.34 2.07 10.65
C LEU A 122 1.85 1.18 11.81
N PHE A 123 2.09 -0.13 11.70
CA PHE A 123 1.63 -1.09 12.72
C PHE A 123 2.37 -0.90 14.03
N LEU A 124 1.63 -0.74 15.12
CA LEU A 124 2.11 -1.02 16.47
C LEU A 124 1.03 -1.77 17.26
N GLY A 125 1.24 -3.08 17.44
CA GLY A 125 0.51 -3.92 18.40
C GLY A 125 -0.62 -4.78 17.84
N ARG A 126 -1.12 -5.71 18.67
CA ARG A 126 -2.27 -6.61 18.42
C ARG A 126 -3.62 -5.85 18.26
N ASN A 127 -3.60 -4.55 17.97
CA ASN A 127 -4.63 -3.59 18.36
C ASN A 127 -5.28 -2.80 17.21
N LEU A 128 -5.20 -3.29 15.97
CA LEU A 128 -6.29 -3.08 14.99
C LEU A 128 -7.41 -4.11 15.25
N THR A 129 -7.77 -4.28 16.52
CA THR A 129 -8.88 -5.10 17.01
C THR A 129 -9.99 -4.25 17.60
N ALA A 130 -9.73 -2.96 17.88
CA ALA A 130 -10.80 -2.04 18.22
C ALA A 130 -11.48 -1.60 16.93
N ASP A 131 -12.71 -2.07 16.71
CA ASP A 131 -13.59 -1.67 15.59
C ASP A 131 -13.64 -0.14 15.41
N ARG A 132 -13.43 0.62 16.49
CA ARG A 132 -13.37 2.08 16.47
C ARG A 132 -12.26 2.62 15.58
N ASP A 133 -11.01 2.19 15.78
CA ASP A 133 -9.87 2.74 15.03
C ASP A 133 -9.93 2.31 13.55
N LEU A 134 -10.44 1.11 13.28
CA LEU A 134 -10.71 0.64 11.92
C LEU A 134 -11.78 1.50 11.23
N LYS A 135 -12.88 1.82 11.92
CA LYS A 135 -13.92 2.72 11.42
C LYS A 135 -13.37 4.12 11.17
N GLU A 136 -12.58 4.65 12.09
CA GLU A 136 -11.98 5.98 11.96
C GLU A 136 -11.04 6.04 10.75
N ILE A 137 -10.19 5.03 10.54
CA ILE A 137 -9.36 4.91 9.35
C ILE A 137 -10.22 4.84 8.09
N ALA A 138 -11.27 4.01 8.08
CA ALA A 138 -12.16 3.87 6.93
C ALA A 138 -12.85 5.20 6.56
N GLU A 139 -13.36 5.95 7.54
CA GLU A 139 -13.97 7.26 7.30
C GLU A 139 -12.96 8.30 6.80
N ASN A 140 -11.76 8.34 7.37
CA ASN A 140 -10.70 9.23 6.88
C ASN A 140 -10.30 8.89 5.43
N ILE A 141 -10.11 7.61 5.12
CA ILE A 141 -9.81 7.14 3.77
C ILE A 141 -10.94 7.51 2.80
N LYS A 142 -12.20 7.33 3.19
CA LYS A 142 -13.35 7.70 2.38
C LYS A 142 -13.33 9.18 2.03
N ASN A 143 -13.06 10.06 2.99
CA ASN A 143 -12.95 11.51 2.74
C ASN A 143 -11.78 11.87 1.81
N ILE A 144 -10.69 11.10 1.81
CA ILE A 144 -9.53 11.30 0.91
C ILE A 144 -9.81 10.84 -0.53
N ILE A 145 -10.71 9.84 -0.69
CA ILE A 145 -11.05 9.24 -1.98
C ILE A 145 -12.22 9.96 -2.66
N LEU A 146 -13.16 10.49 -1.88
CA LEU A 146 -14.26 11.26 -2.43
C LEU A 146 -13.69 12.53 -3.09
N PRO A 147 -14.05 12.82 -4.36
CA PRO A 147 -13.69 14.09 -4.96
C PRO A 147 -14.30 15.22 -4.14
N ASP A 148 -13.71 16.41 -4.17
CA ASP A 148 -14.27 17.64 -3.61
C ASP A 148 -15.64 17.94 -4.26
N THR A 149 -16.69 17.21 -3.89
CA THR A 149 -18.05 17.59 -4.18
C THR A 149 -18.42 18.68 -3.19
N VAL A 150 -18.16 19.92 -3.62
CA VAL A 150 -19.04 21.09 -3.62
C VAL A 150 -18.15 22.33 -3.58
N GLY A 151 -17.56 22.67 -4.73
CA GLY A 151 -17.23 24.05 -5.03
C GLY A 151 -18.55 24.80 -5.26
N PHE A 152 -19.04 25.47 -4.22
CA PHE A 152 -20.17 26.40 -4.34
C PHE A 152 -19.71 27.55 -5.26
N GLN A 153 -20.04 27.47 -6.55
CA GLN A 153 -20.04 28.66 -7.40
C GLN A 153 -21.20 29.53 -6.93
N SER A 154 -20.96 30.43 -5.99
CA SER A 154 -21.78 31.63 -5.88
C SER A 154 -21.40 32.56 -7.02
N SER A 155 -21.99 32.33 -8.20
CA SER A 155 -22.08 33.36 -9.22
C SER A 155 -22.96 34.47 -8.66
N THR A 156 -22.33 35.50 -8.11
CA THR A 156 -22.92 36.83 -8.03
C THR A 156 -23.08 37.34 -9.46
N CYS A 157 -24.29 37.21 -10.00
CA CYS A 157 -24.73 38.07 -11.09
C CYS A 157 -25.20 39.39 -10.49
N LEU A 158 -24.54 40.45 -10.95
CA LEU A 158 -24.89 41.87 -10.80
C LEU A 158 -26.31 42.16 -11.29
#